data_AF-A0A7X2ZFS0-F1
#
_entry.id   AF-A0A7X2ZFS0-F1
#
_cell.length_a   1.000
_cell.length_b   1.000
_cell.length_c   1.000
_cell.angle_alpha   90.00
_cell.angle_beta   90.00
_cell.angle_gamma   90.00
#
_symmetry.space_group_name_H-M   'P 1'
#
loop_
_entity.id
_entity.type
_entity.pdbx_description
1 polymer ?
#
loop_
_entity_poly.entity_id
_entity_poly.type
_entity_poly.pdbx_seq_one_letter_code
_entity_poly.pdbx_strand_id
1 'polypeptide(L)'
;MYIGNIMLLVLNLPLVGLFINILRTPKNLLMPIILVLCIVGAYAVNNSVTDLWIMMIAGVVGYFLEKLGFSTAPLILAVVIGPMLEDALQQSLLLSHGSLTIFINQPIACSLLVLTSIVTMYPLLSKLIRMFFRKRVQSNNAAER
;
A
#
# COMPACT_ATOMS: atom_id res chain seq x y z
N MET A 1 26.77 -9.51 7.56
CA MET A 1 25.29 -9.56 7.47
C MET A 1 24.65 -10.63 8.34
N TYR A 2 25.13 -11.88 8.37
CA TYR A 2 24.52 -12.96 9.17
C TYR A 2 24.50 -12.68 10.69
N ILE A 3 25.60 -12.18 11.26
CA ILE A 3 25.65 -11.79 12.68
C ILE A 3 24.63 -10.68 13.00
N GLY A 4 24.50 -9.66 12.13
CA GLY A 4 23.53 -8.58 12.30
C GLY A 4 22.07 -9.06 12.24
N ASN A 5 21.75 -10.00 11.34
CA ASN A 5 20.41 -10.60 11.28
C ASN A 5 20.10 -11.48 12.49
N ILE A 6 21.07 -12.26 12.98
CA ILE A 6 20.91 -13.04 14.21
C ILE A 6 20.70 -12.11 15.40
N MET A 7 21.48 -11.04 15.51
CA MET A 7 21.32 -10.04 16.57
C MET A 7 19.97 -9.30 16.46
N LEU A 8 19.52 -8.95 15.24
CA LEU A 8 18.20 -8.37 14.99
C LEU A 8 17.07 -9.30 15.40
N LEU A 9 17.21 -10.60 15.16
CA LEU A 9 16.23 -11.62 15.54
C LEU A 9 16.15 -11.75 17.06
N VAL A 10 17.30 -11.82 17.73
CA VAL A 10 17.38 -11.85 19.20
C VAL A 10 16.84 -10.57 19.85
N LEU A 11 17.00 -9.40 19.21
CA LEU A 11 16.43 -8.14 19.69
C LEU A 11 14.93 -8.01 19.38
N ASN A 12 14.48 -8.37 18.18
CA ASN A 12 13.06 -8.24 17.80
C ASN A 12 12.17 -9.22 18.56
N LEU A 13 12.61 -10.45 18.80
CA LEU A 13 11.80 -11.49 19.43
C LEU A 13 11.25 -11.08 20.83
N PRO A 14 12.04 -10.51 21.75
CA PRO A 14 11.53 -9.97 23.02
C PRO A 14 10.79 -8.62 22.83
N LEU A 15 11.24 -7.76 21.91
CA LEU A 15 10.63 -6.44 21.70
C LEU A 15 9.22 -6.51 21.13
N VAL A 16 8.92 -7.50 20.29
CA VAL A 16 7.57 -7.74 19.75
C VAL A 16 6.55 -7.92 20.86
N GLY A 17 6.90 -8.61 21.95
CA GLY A 17 6.02 -8.75 23.12
C GLY A 17 5.65 -7.41 23.76
N LEU A 18 6.59 -6.47 23.81
CA LEU A 18 6.38 -5.13 24.35
C LEU A 18 5.50 -4.29 23.41
N PHE A 19 5.74 -4.35 22.10
CA PHE A 19 4.90 -3.67 21.09
C PHE A 19 3.46 -4.17 21.08
N ILE A 20 3.24 -5.49 21.21
CA ILE A 20 1.90 -6.07 21.31
C ILE A 20 1.16 -5.57 22.55
N ASN A 21 1.88 -5.38 23.67
CA ASN A 21 1.26 -4.86 24.88
C ASN A 21 0.77 -3.41 24.71
N ILE A 22 1.51 -2.58 23.96
CA ILE A 22 1.08 -1.22 23.59
C ILE A 22 -0.19 -1.29 22.72
N LEU A 23 -0.24 -2.19 21.73
CA LEU A 23 -1.40 -2.39 20.85
C LEU A 23 -2.63 -2.96 21.58
N ARG A 24 -2.45 -3.62 22.73
CA ARG A 24 -3.56 -4.11 23.59
C ARG A 24 -4.23 -2.99 24.40
N THR A 25 -3.62 -1.80 24.48
CA THR A 25 -4.22 -0.64 25.14
C THR A 25 -5.55 -0.28 24.46
N PRO A 26 -6.61 0.07 25.20
CA PRO A 26 -7.89 0.44 24.60
C PRO A 26 -7.73 1.55 23.55
N LYS A 27 -8.36 1.35 22.38
CA LYS A 27 -8.27 2.26 21.22
C LYS A 27 -8.61 3.71 21.56
N ASN A 28 -9.50 3.93 22.52
CA ASN A 28 -9.91 5.25 23.00
C ASN A 28 -8.74 6.07 23.58
N LEU A 29 -7.74 5.40 24.16
CA LEU A 29 -6.52 6.05 24.67
C LEU A 29 -5.39 6.04 23.63
N LEU A 30 -5.31 4.99 22.81
CA LEU A 30 -4.24 4.85 21.83
C LEU A 30 -4.34 5.88 20.70
N MET A 31 -5.55 6.13 20.20
CA MET A 31 -5.81 7.11 19.13
C MET A 31 -5.31 8.54 19.47
N PRO A 32 -5.68 9.17 20.60
CA PRO A 32 -5.22 10.52 20.92
C PRO A 32 -3.71 10.59 21.15
N ILE A 33 -3.10 9.55 21.74
CA ILE A 33 -1.64 9.49 21.91
C ILE A 33 -0.93 9.46 20.56
N ILE A 34 -1.38 8.62 19.64
CA ILE A 34 -0.82 8.55 18.27
C ILE A 34 -0.98 9.91 17.58
N LEU A 35 -2.15 10.54 17.71
CA LEU A 35 -2.42 11.83 17.06
C LEU A 35 -1.47 12.93 17.56
N VAL A 36 -1.28 13.04 18.89
CA VAL A 36 -0.31 13.98 19.47
C VAL A 36 1.12 13.67 19.00
N LEU A 37 1.51 12.38 19.00
CA LEU A 37 2.82 11.96 18.53
C LEU A 37 3.05 12.32 17.05
N CYS A 38 2.05 12.15 16.19
CA CYS A 38 2.13 12.52 14.78
C CYS A 38 2.24 14.04 14.60
N ILE A 39 1.51 14.85 15.38
CA ILE A 39 1.62 16.32 15.33
C ILE A 39 3.02 16.76 15.74
N VAL A 40 3.52 16.25 16.86
CA VAL A 40 4.87 16.57 17.35
C VAL A 40 5.93 16.09 16.36
N GLY A 41 5.77 14.88 15.81
CA GLY A 41 6.68 14.31 14.81
C GLY A 41 6.73 15.12 13.51
N ALA A 42 5.57 15.51 12.96
CA ALA A 42 5.51 16.34 11.76
C ALA A 42 6.17 17.71 11.98
N TYR A 43 5.95 18.32 13.15
CA TYR A 43 6.60 19.57 13.50
C TYR A 43 8.11 19.41 13.71
N ALA A 44 8.57 18.31 14.31
CA ALA A 44 9.98 18.10 14.64
C ALA A 44 10.91 17.95 13.42
N VAL A 45 10.40 17.49 12.28
CA VAL A 45 11.23 17.25 11.08
C VAL A 45 11.72 18.56 10.46
N ASN A 46 10.83 19.53 10.24
CA ASN A 46 11.16 20.77 9.54
C ASN A 46 10.91 22.04 10.37
N ASN A 47 10.45 21.94 11.62
CA ASN A 47 10.02 23.07 12.46
C ASN A 47 9.08 24.05 11.72
N SER A 48 8.27 23.52 10.80
CA SER A 48 7.41 24.29 9.91
C SER A 48 5.95 24.11 10.30
N VAL A 49 5.24 25.22 10.50
CA VAL A 49 3.78 25.22 10.70
C VAL A 49 3.03 24.78 9.44
N THR A 50 3.63 24.90 8.26
CA THR A 50 3.03 24.48 6.99
C THR A 50 2.86 22.97 6.93
N ASP A 51 3.82 22.21 7.47
CA ASP A 51 3.76 20.74 7.49
C ASP A 51 2.64 20.24 8.41
N LEU A 52 2.34 20.98 9.48
CA LEU A 52 1.19 20.73 10.35
C LEU A 52 -0.13 20.93 9.60
N TRP A 53 -0.24 21.97 8.79
CA TRP A 53 -1.42 22.20 7.95
C TRP A 53 -1.61 21.07 6.92
N ILE A 54 -0.53 20.67 6.25
CA ILE A 54 -0.56 19.57 5.28
C ILE A 54 -0.95 18.26 5.97
N MET A 55 -0.38 17.96 7.14
CA MET A 55 -0.73 16.79 7.95
C MET A 55 -2.22 16.79 8.33
N MET A 56 -2.74 17.92 8.83
CA MET A 56 -4.14 18.05 9.22
C MET A 56 -5.08 17.83 8.04
N ILE A 57 -4.81 18.47 6.90
CA ILE A 57 -5.60 18.29 5.67
C ILE A 57 -5.53 16.84 5.19
N ALA A 58 -4.33 16.24 5.15
CA ALA A 58 -4.14 14.86 4.74
C ALA A 58 -4.86 13.87 5.66
N GLY A 59 -4.88 14.12 6.97
CA GLY A 59 -5.63 13.31 7.94
C GLY A 59 -7.14 13.38 7.70
N VAL A 60 -7.68 14.58 7.45
CA VAL A 60 -9.10 14.76 7.11
C VAL A 60 -9.44 14.06 5.78
N VAL A 61 -8.62 14.23 4.75
CA VAL A 61 -8.81 13.56 3.45
C VAL A 61 -8.75 12.03 3.62
N GLY A 62 -7.82 11.52 4.41
CA GLY A 62 -7.72 10.09 4.77
C GLY A 62 -9.00 9.56 5.42
N TYR A 63 -9.57 10.33 6.36
CA TYR A 63 -10.85 9.97 7.00
C TYR A 63 -12.01 9.91 6.00
N PHE A 64 -12.09 10.85 5.05
CA PHE A 64 -13.11 10.81 4.00
C PHE A 64 -12.91 9.62 3.05
N LEU A 65 -11.67 9.31 2.67
CA LEU A 65 -11.35 8.15 1.84
C LEU A 65 -11.75 6.83 2.50
N GLU A 66 -11.49 6.69 3.80
CA GLU A 66 -11.93 5.54 4.58
C GLU A 66 -13.46 5.42 4.59
N LYS A 67 -14.16 6.55 4.74
CA LYS A 67 -15.63 6.60 4.68
C LYS A 67 -16.20 6.26 3.29
N LEU A 68 -15.44 6.52 2.22
CA LEU A 68 -15.77 6.15 0.85
C LEU A 68 -15.50 4.67 0.53
N GLY A 69 -14.96 3.91 1.50
CA GLY A 69 -14.64 2.49 1.34
C GLY A 69 -13.27 2.22 0.72
N PHE A 70 -12.42 3.25 0.58
CA PHE A 70 -11.01 3.06 0.23
C PHE A 70 -10.21 2.68 1.47
N SER A 71 -9.33 1.70 1.34
CA SER A 71 -8.41 1.38 2.43
C SER A 71 -7.28 2.42 2.46
N THR A 72 -7.16 3.15 3.57
CA THR A 72 -6.15 4.19 3.78
C THR A 72 -4.73 3.63 3.70
N ALA A 73 -4.52 2.38 4.12
CA ALA A 73 -3.20 1.75 4.17
C ALA A 73 -2.54 1.57 2.78
N PRO A 74 -3.17 0.94 1.77
CA PRO A 74 -2.67 0.91 0.40
C PRO A 74 -2.43 2.28 -0.23
N LEU A 75 -3.26 3.27 0.12
CA LEU A 75 -3.16 4.61 -0.44
C LEU A 75 -1.90 5.33 0.05
N ILE A 76 -1.60 5.25 1.35
CA ILE A 76 -0.36 5.76 1.91
C ILE A 76 0.86 5.05 1.29
N LEU A 77 0.79 3.71 1.16
CA LEU A 77 1.86 2.94 0.51
C LEU A 77 2.09 3.40 -0.93
N ALA A 78 1.02 3.64 -1.71
CA ALA A 78 1.13 4.12 -3.08
C ALA A 78 1.77 5.52 -3.15
N VAL A 79 1.41 6.43 -2.24
CA VAL A 79 1.98 7.79 -2.19
C VAL A 79 3.47 7.76 -1.86
N VAL A 80 3.89 6.89 -0.94
CA VAL A 80 5.31 6.78 -0.55
C VAL A 80 6.14 6.08 -1.63
N ILE A 81 5.60 5.04 -2.27
CA ILE A 81 6.31 4.25 -3.29
C ILE A 81 6.30 4.95 -4.66
N GLY A 82 5.28 5.76 -4.95
CA GLY A 82 5.13 6.51 -6.20
C GLY A 82 6.39 7.24 -6.67
N PRO A 83 7.04 8.11 -5.86
CA PRO A 83 8.27 8.79 -6.27
C PRO A 83 9.40 7.81 -6.57
N MET A 84 9.56 6.75 -5.78
CA MET A 84 10.59 5.72 -6.03
C MET A 84 10.35 4.99 -7.36
N LEU A 85 9.08 4.79 -7.74
CA LEU A 85 8.71 4.18 -9.00
C LEU A 85 8.98 5.12 -10.18
N GLU A 86 8.67 6.40 -10.05
CA GLU A 86 8.96 7.42 -11.07
C GLU A 86 10.46 7.57 -11.29
N ASP A 87 11.25 7.63 -10.21
CA ASP A 87 12.71 7.70 -10.29
C ASP A 87 13.30 6.46 -11.00
N ALA A 88 12.80 5.26 -10.65
CA ALA A 88 13.25 4.03 -11.29
C ALA A 88 12.86 3.95 -12.78
N LEU A 89 11.68 4.46 -13.14
CA LEU A 89 11.23 4.56 -14.53
C LEU A 89 12.08 5.57 -15.31
N GLN A 90 12.32 6.74 -14.74
CA GLN A 90 13.15 7.78 -15.34
C GLN A 90 14.58 7.29 -15.54
N GLN A 91 15.17 6.66 -14.53
CA GLN A 91 16.50 6.05 -14.63
C GLN A 91 16.57 4.99 -15.74
N SER A 92 15.55 4.15 -15.86
CA SER A 92 15.47 3.13 -16.91
C SER A 92 15.38 3.75 -18.32
N LEU A 93 14.62 4.83 -18.49
CA LEU A 93 14.50 5.55 -19.75
C LEU A 93 15.77 6.31 -20.13
N LEU A 94 16.47 6.90 -19.14
CA LEU A 94 17.76 7.56 -19.35
C LEU A 94 18.82 6.57 -19.82
N LEU A 95 18.90 5.39 -19.19
CA LEU A 95 19.78 4.30 -19.64
C LEU A 95 19.42 3.82 -21.06
N SER A 96 18.16 3.94 -21.44
CA SER A 96 17.68 3.59 -22.77
C SER A 96 17.84 4.65 -23.86
N HIS A 97 18.36 5.84 -23.55
CA HIS A 97 18.31 6.98 -24.47
C HIS A 97 16.86 7.29 -24.95
N GLY A 98 15.86 7.11 -24.08
CA GLY A 98 14.45 7.40 -24.37
C GLY A 98 13.67 6.31 -25.12
N SER A 99 14.26 5.14 -25.41
CA SER A 99 13.54 4.05 -26.07
C SER A 99 12.72 3.20 -25.07
N LEU A 100 11.40 3.08 -25.28
CA LEU A 100 10.57 2.14 -24.49
C LEU A 100 10.88 0.66 -24.79
N THR A 101 11.69 0.39 -25.83
CA THR A 101 12.09 -0.96 -26.24
C THR A 101 12.97 -1.68 -25.23
N ILE A 102 13.55 -0.99 -24.24
CA ILE A 102 14.33 -1.66 -23.17
C ILE A 102 13.47 -2.60 -22.32
N PHE A 103 12.19 -2.30 -22.12
CA PHE A 103 11.30 -3.18 -21.35
C PHE A 103 11.04 -4.52 -22.05
N ILE A 104 11.22 -4.58 -23.37
CA ILE A 104 11.06 -5.79 -24.18
C ILE A 104 12.42 -6.49 -24.37
N ASN A 105 13.50 -5.72 -24.58
CA ASN A 105 14.84 -6.27 -24.77
C ASN A 105 15.45 -6.85 -23.49
N GLN A 106 15.07 -6.33 -22.32
CA GLN A 106 15.52 -6.89 -21.04
C GLN A 106 14.57 -8.03 -20.62
N PRO A 107 15.02 -9.31 -20.69
CA PRO A 107 14.15 -10.46 -20.40
C PRO A 107 13.63 -10.45 -18.95
N ILE A 108 14.37 -9.83 -18.03
CA ILE A 108 13.99 -9.67 -16.62
C ILE A 108 12.86 -8.64 -16.47
N ALA A 109 12.95 -7.50 -17.17
CA ALA A 109 11.90 -6.49 -17.15
C ALA A 109 10.62 -7.01 -17.81
N CYS A 110 10.75 -7.69 -18.95
CA CYS A 110 9.63 -8.28 -19.67
C CYS A 110 8.89 -9.32 -18.82
N SER A 111 9.62 -10.25 -18.19
CA SER A 111 9.01 -11.26 -17.32
C SER A 111 8.32 -10.66 -16.10
N LEU A 112 8.90 -9.66 -15.45
CA LEU A 112 8.27 -8.93 -14.34
C LEU A 112 7.00 -8.18 -14.77
N LEU A 113 7.02 -7.51 -15.93
CA LEU A 113 5.86 -6.80 -16.45
C LEU A 113 4.71 -7.76 -16.78
N VAL A 114 5.00 -8.87 -17.45
CA VAL A 114 4.01 -9.91 -17.74
C VAL A 114 3.43 -10.49 -16.45
N LEU A 115 4.28 -10.80 -15.47
CA LEU A 115 3.84 -11.35 -14.18
C LEU A 115 2.94 -10.36 -13.43
N THR A 116 3.32 -9.09 -13.35
CA THR A 116 2.52 -8.03 -12.74
C THR A 116 1.18 -7.86 -13.46
N SER A 117 1.15 -7.83 -14.79
CA SER A 117 -0.10 -7.77 -15.56
C SER A 117 -1.02 -8.96 -15.26
N ILE A 118 -0.47 -10.18 -15.17
CA ILE A 118 -1.25 -11.38 -14.83
C ILE A 118 -1.83 -11.25 -13.42
N VAL A 119 -1.01 -10.90 -12.42
CA VAL A 119 -1.44 -10.80 -11.01
C VAL A 119 -2.50 -9.72 -10.82
N THR A 120 -2.36 -8.57 -11.49
CA THR A 120 -3.35 -7.48 -11.42
C THR A 120 -4.65 -7.84 -12.16
N MET A 121 -4.58 -8.55 -13.30
CA MET A 121 -5.76 -8.95 -14.06
C MET A 121 -6.48 -10.16 -13.47
N TYR A 122 -5.80 -11.03 -12.71
CA TYR A 122 -6.41 -12.22 -12.09
C TYR A 122 -7.64 -11.93 -11.19
N PRO A 123 -7.62 -10.96 -10.25
CA PRO A 123 -8.79 -10.60 -9.46
C PRO A 123 -9.89 -9.90 -10.30
N LEU A 124 -9.53 -9.19 -11.37
CA LEU A 124 -10.50 -8.57 -12.28
C LEU A 124 -11.22 -9.63 -13.13
N LEU A 125 -10.49 -10.56 -13.75
CA LEU A 125 -11.05 -11.66 -14.55
C LEU A 125 -11.90 -12.58 -13.69
N SER A 126 -11.45 -12.93 -12.48
CA SER A 126 -12.23 -13.79 -11.58
C SER A 126 -13.52 -13.13 -11.08
N LYS A 127 -13.54 -11.81 -10.84
CA LYS A 127 -14.78 -11.05 -10.58
C LYS A 127 -15.70 -11.02 -11.79
N LEU A 128 -15.17 -10.78 -13.00
CA LEU A 128 -15.96 -10.70 -14.23
C LEU A 128 -16.57 -12.07 -14.61
N ILE A 129 -15.80 -13.14 -14.50
CA ILE A 129 -16.24 -14.53 -14.75
C ILE A 129 -17.28 -14.96 -13.71
N ARG A 130 -17.09 -14.64 -12.41
CA ARG A 130 -18.10 -14.92 -11.36
C ARG A 130 -19.39 -14.14 -11.60
N MET A 131 -19.31 -12.90 -12.08
CA MET A 131 -20.50 -12.11 -12.41
C MET A 131 -21.25 -12.69 -13.63
N PHE A 132 -20.53 -13.23 -14.61
CA PHE A 132 -21.12 -13.88 -15.78
C PHE A 132 -21.76 -15.24 -15.44
N PHE A 133 -21.14 -16.04 -14.57
CA PHE A 133 -21.70 -17.33 -14.12
C PHE A 133 -22.90 -17.18 -13.17
N ARG A 134 -22.99 -16.11 -12.37
CA ARG A 134 -24.13 -15.88 -11.46
C ARG A 134 -25.43 -15.56 -12.20
N LYS A 135 -25.36 -15.07 -13.44
CA LYS A 135 -26.54 -14.77 -14.28
C LYS A 135 -27.21 -16.02 -14.88
N ARG A 136 -26.51 -17.16 -14.99
CA ARG A 136 -27.09 -18.41 -15.56
C ARG A 136 -27.89 -19.25 -14.56
N VAL A 137 -27.60 -19.18 -13.26
CA VAL A 137 -28.26 -20.03 -12.24
C VAL A 137 -29.63 -19.47 -11.81
N GLN A 138 -29.85 -18.16 -11.88
CA GLN A 138 -31.15 -17.55 -11.51
C GLN A 138 -32.25 -17.70 -12.59
N SER A 139 -31.90 -17.98 -13.84
CA SER A 139 -32.90 -18.16 -14.92
C SER A 139 -33.53 -19.56 -14.94
N ASN A 140 -32.92 -20.56 -14.29
CA ASN A 140 -33.43 -21.94 -14.35
C ASN A 140 -34.49 -22.24 -13.26
N ASN A 141 -34.48 -21.51 -12.13
CA ASN A 141 -35.46 -21.72 -11.05
C ASN A 141 -36.79 -20.97 -11.26
N ALA A 142 -36.91 -20.16 -12.32
CA ALA A 142 -38.16 -19.47 -12.68
C ALA A 142 -39.01 -20.27 -13.68
N ALA A 143 -38.50 -21.37 -14.22
CA ALA A 143 -39.22 -22.24 -15.16
C ALA A 143 -39.84 -23.49 -14.48
N GLU A 144 -39.64 -23.68 -13.17
CA GLU A 144 -40.17 -24.81 -12.38
C GLU A 144 -41.23 -24.39 -11.33
N ARG A 145 -41.86 -23.22 -11.48
CA ARG A 145 -43.08 -22.83 -10.75
C ARG A 145 -44.15 -22.38 -11.72
#